data_AF-A0A1V5KRM9-F1
#
_entry.id   AF-A0A1V5KRM9-F1
#
_cell.length_a   1.000
_cell.length_b   1.000
_cell.length_c   1.000
_cell.angle_alpha   90.00
_cell.angle_beta   90.00
_cell.angle_gamma   90.00
#
_symmetry.space_group_name_H-M   'P 1'
#
loop_
_entity.id
_entity.type
_entity.pdbx_description
1 polymer ?
#
loop_
_entity_poly.entity_id
_entity_poly.type
_entity_poly.pdbx_seq_one_letter_code
_entity_poly.pdbx_strand_id
1 'polypeptide(L)' 'MGIHEQKKLLGIPIEPEKDIILTLIHQDKTDTVLKAIVQAGNLEKPGTGIGFVIDVDKVVGIVSLLEEFKDEIL' A
#
# COMPACT_ATOMS: atom_id res chain seq x y z
N MET A 1 10.47 -32.49 1.76
CA MET A 1 11.78 -31.99 1.33
C MET A 1 11.53 -30.62 0.69
N GLY A 2 12.00 -29.57 1.35
CA GLY A 2 11.48 -28.20 1.26
C GLY A 2 11.96 -27.41 0.04
N ILE A 3 11.04 -26.62 -0.53
CA ILE A 3 11.23 -25.87 -1.78
C ILE A 3 11.47 -24.37 -1.57
N HIS A 4 11.69 -23.93 -0.32
CA HIS A 4 12.18 -22.58 -0.03
C HIS A 4 13.71 -22.59 0.03
N GLU A 5 14.38 -22.97 -1.06
CA GLU A 5 15.78 -22.58 -1.24
C GLU A 5 15.81 -21.05 -1.28
N GLN A 6 16.13 -20.43 -0.14
CA GLN A 6 16.47 -19.01 -0.10
C GLN A 6 17.56 -18.80 -1.15
N LYS A 7 17.25 -18.03 -2.20
CA LYS A 7 18.23 -17.72 -3.24
C LYS A 7 19.49 -17.20 -2.55
N LYS A 8 20.63 -17.81 -2.85
CA LYS A 8 21.92 -17.37 -2.34
C LYS A 8 22.67 -16.66 -3.46
N LEU A 9 23.22 -15.49 -3.17
CA LEU A 9 24.21 -14.84 -4.03
C LEU A 9 25.55 -14.91 -3.32
N LEU A 10 26.54 -15.57 -3.93
CA LEU A 10 27.88 -15.77 -3.34
C LEU A 10 27.87 -16.42 -1.95
N GLY A 11 26.95 -17.37 -1.71
CA GLY A 11 26.83 -18.07 -0.42
C GLY A 11 26.11 -17.26 0.67
N ILE A 12 25.76 -16.00 0.41
CA ILE A 12 24.99 -15.15 1.31
C ILE A 12 23.50 -15.42 1.07
N PRO A 13 22.70 -15.77 2.10
CA PRO A 13 21.26 -15.88 1.96
C PRO A 13 20.66 -14.52 1.59
N ILE A 14 19.90 -14.46 0.49
CA ILE A 14 19.11 -13.28 0.15
C ILE A 14 17.82 -13.36 0.95
N GLU A 15 17.69 -12.52 1.96
CA GLU A 15 16.39 -12.30 2.61
C GLU A 15 15.53 -11.45 1.67
N PRO A 16 14.29 -11.86 1.39
CA PRO A 16 13.38 -11.02 0.62
C PRO A 16 13.00 -9.79 1.45
N GLU A 17 13.46 -8.61 1.04
CA GLU A 17 12.93 -7.35 1.55
C GLU A 17 11.44 -7.23 1.18
N LYS A 18 10.61 -6.91 2.17
CA LYS A 18 9.19 -6.64 2.00
C LYS A 18 8.89 -5.28 2.62
N ASP A 19 8.41 -4.37 1.80
CA ASP A 19 7.96 -3.05 2.22
C ASP A 19 6.44 -3.03 2.45
N ILE A 20 6.00 -2.25 3.44
CA ILE A 20 4.58 -1.98 3.70
C ILE A 20 4.31 -0.51 3.44
N ILE A 21 3.39 -0.23 2.53
CA ILE A 21 2.90 1.11 2.22
C ILE A 21 1.48 1.23 2.75
N LEU A 22 1.25 2.21 3.63
CA LEU A 22 -0.08 2.57 4.12
C LEU A 22 -0.44 3.94 3.54
N THR A 23 -1.57 4.00 2.85
CA THR A 23 -2.06 5.24 2.23
C THR A 23 -3.41 5.58 2.82
N LEU A 24 -3.48 6.71 3.53
CA LEU A 24 -4.73 7.26 4.04
C LEU A 24 -5.29 8.24 3.00
N ILE A 25 -6.53 8.01 2.58
CA ILE A 25 -7.24 8.80 1.57
C ILE A 25 -8.71 8.97 1.96
N HIS A 26 -9.37 9.96 1.35
CA HIS A 26 -10.83 10.04 1.43
C HIS A 26 -11.48 8.85 0.74
N GLN A 27 -12.62 8.40 1.29
CA GLN A 27 -13.30 7.19 0.87
C GLN A 27 -13.76 7.23 -0.60
N ASP A 28 -14.14 8.40 -1.09
CA ASP A 28 -14.55 8.64 -2.49
C ASP A 28 -13.43 8.36 -3.51
N LYS A 29 -12.17 8.39 -3.08
CA LYS A 29 -10.98 8.14 -3.92
C LYS A 29 -10.51 6.68 -3.88
N THR A 30 -11.12 5.83 -3.04
CA THR A 30 -10.64 4.47 -2.76
C THR A 30 -10.40 3.65 -4.02
N ASP A 31 -11.40 3.51 -4.88
CA ASP A 31 -11.31 2.65 -6.06
C ASP A 31 -10.28 3.17 -7.08
N THR A 32 -10.22 4.49 -7.26
CA THR A 32 -9.30 5.12 -8.22
C THR A 32 -7.85 4.93 -7.76
N VAL A 33 -7.57 5.17 -6.48
CA VAL A 33 -6.23 5.01 -5.91
C VAL A 33 -5.83 3.53 -5.87
N LEU A 34 -6.73 2.64 -5.43
CA LEU A 34 -6.46 1.21 -5.40
C LEU A 34 -6.13 0.67 -6.79
N LYS A 35 -6.88 1.08 -7.83
CA LYS A 35 -6.62 0.69 -9.21
C LYS A 35 -5.24 1.17 -9.69
N ALA A 36 -4.84 2.40 -9.34
CA ALA A 36 -3.53 2.93 -9.67
C ALA A 36 -2.40 2.13 -8.98
N ILE A 37 -2.58 1.75 -7.71
CA ILE A 37 -1.63 0.91 -6.96
C ILE A 37 -1.51 -0.47 -7.59
N VAL A 38 -2.64 -1.12 -7.94
CA VAL A 38 -2.64 -2.43 -8.61
C VAL A 38 -1.86 -2.39 -9.92
N GLN A 39 -2.07 -1.35 -10.73
CA GLN A 39 -1.37 -1.16 -12.00
C GLN A 39 0.12 -0.89 -11.81
N ALA A 40 0.49 0.04 -10.92
CA ALA A 40 1.89 0.39 -10.66
C ALA A 40 2.68 -0.78 -10.06
N GLY A 41 2.07 -1.50 -9.10
CA GLY A 41 2.68 -2.65 -8.41
C GLY A 41 2.57 -3.97 -9.17
N ASN A 42 1.84 -4.02 -10.30
CA ASN A 42 1.51 -5.26 -11.00
C ASN A 42 0.93 -6.34 -10.06
N LEU A 43 0.03 -5.96 -9.15
CA LEU A 43 -0.45 -6.83 -8.07
C LEU A 43 -1.30 -8.03 -8.54
N GLU A 44 -1.66 -8.07 -9.82
CA GLU A 44 -2.34 -9.22 -10.43
C GLU A 44 -1.38 -10.34 -10.88
N LYS A 45 -0.06 -10.14 -10.73
CA LYS A 45 0.96 -11.15 -11.07
C LYS A 45 1.38 -11.93 -9.82
N PRO A 46 1.69 -13.23 -9.92
CA PRO A 46 2.19 -13.99 -8.77
C PRO A 46 3.47 -13.39 -8.18
N GLY A 47 3.50 -13.26 -6.85
CA GLY A 47 4.70 -12.85 -6.10
C GLY A 47 4.96 -11.34 -6.05
N THR A 48 4.08 -10.48 -6.57
CA THR A 48 4.24 -9.02 -6.56
C THR A 48 3.68 -8.33 -5.30
N GLY A 49 2.98 -9.07 -4.44
CA GLY A 49 2.48 -8.57 -3.16
C GLY A 49 0.97 -8.75 -3.01
N ILE A 50 0.40 -8.04 -2.04
CA ILE A 50 -1.04 -7.97 -1.80
C ILE A 50 -1.43 -6.51 -1.56
N GLY A 51 -2.68 -6.17 -1.87
CA GLY A 51 -3.29 -4.90 -1.52
C GLY A 51 -4.65 -5.14 -0.88
N PHE A 52 -5.01 -4.34 0.11
CA PHE A 52 -6.31 -4.41 0.79
C PHE A 52 -6.72 -3.02 1.27
N VAL A 53 -8.01 -2.85 1.52
CA VAL A 53 -8.61 -1.62 2.04
C VAL A 53 -9.02 -1.86 3.48
N ILE A 54 -8.74 -0.89 4.37
CA ILE A 54 -9.21 -0.85 5.75
C ILE A 54 -10.00 0.44 5.93
N ASP A 55 -11.25 0.32 6.39
CA ASP A 55 -12.05 1.47 6.76
C ASP A 55 -11.51 2.13 8.04
N VAL A 56 -11.36 3.46 8.01
CA VAL A 56 -10.86 4.26 9.12
C VAL A 56 -11.99 5.17 9.61
N ASP A 57 -12.54 4.90 10.79
CA ASP A 57 -13.65 5.68 11.37
C ASP A 57 -13.19 7.08 11.82
N LYS A 58 -11.99 7.18 12.40
CA LYS A 58 -11.48 8.44 12.98
C LYS A 58 -9.99 8.59 12.72
N VAL A 59 -9.61 9.83 12.44
CA VAL A 59 -8.21 10.22 12.24
C VAL A 59 -7.93 11.53 12.96
N VAL A 60 -6.72 11.64 13.51
CA VAL A 60 -6.23 12.83 14.22
C VAL A 60 -4.84 13.19 13.70
N GLY A 61 -4.43 14.45 13.85
CA GLY A 61 -3.10 14.92 13.43
C GLY A 61 -2.96 15.36 11.97
N ILE A 62 -4.06 15.42 11.20
CA ILE A 62 -4.10 15.86 9.79
C ILE A 62 -4.34 17.38 9.63
N VAL A 63 -3.67 18.20 10.44
CA VAL A 63 -3.96 19.64 10.59
C VAL A 63 -3.95 20.40 9.26
N SER A 64 -2.99 20.13 8.38
CA SER A 64 -2.85 20.80 7.08
C SER A 64 -3.91 20.38 6.06
N LEU A 65 -4.41 19.14 6.15
CA LEU A 65 -5.41 18.62 5.23
C LEU A 65 -6.80 19.18 5.53
N LEU A 66 -7.09 19.47 6.81
CA LEU A 66 -8.34 20.08 7.27
C LEU A 66 -8.55 21.52 6.78
N GLU A 67 -7.49 22.23 6.39
CA GLU A 67 -7.60 23.58 5.82
C GLU A 67 -8.08 23.53 4.37
N GLU A 68 -7.61 22.55 3.59
CA GLU A 68 -8.00 22.33 2.19
C GLU A 68 -9.46 21.89 2.05
N PHE A 69 -10.00 21.14 3.02
CA PHE A 69 -11.40 20.67 3.02
C PHE A 69 -12.40 21.67 3.60
N LYS A 70 -11.98 22.82 4.15
CA LYS A 70 -12.91 23.86 4.59
C LYS A 70 -13.58 24.60 3.44
N ASP A 71 -12.92 24.67 2.29
CA ASP A 71 -13.40 25.43 1.13
C ASP A 71 -14.43 24.65 0.28
N GLU A 72 -14.64 23.35 0.52
CA GLU A 72 -15.68 22.54 -0.15
C GLU A 72 -17.02 22.51 0.61
N ILE A 73 -17.11 23.11 1.81
CA ILE A 73 -18.31 23.08 2.67
C ILE A 73 -18.96 24.48 2.84
N LEU A 74 -18.43 25.53 2.20
CA LEU A 74 -19.01 26.89 2.18
C LEU A 74 -19.58 27.28 0.81
#